data_AF-A0A101WEI0-F1
#
_entry.id   AF-A0A101WEI0-F1
#
_cell.length_a   1.000
_cell.length_b   1.000
_cell.length_c   1.000
_cell.angle_alpha   90.00
_cell.angle_beta   90.00
_cell.angle_gamma   90.00
#
_symmetry.space_group_name_H-M   'P 1'
#
loop_
_entity.id
_entity.type
_entity.pdbx_description
1 polymer ?
#
loop_
_entity_poly.entity_id
_entity_poly.type
_entity_poly.pdbx_seq_one_letter_code
_entity_poly.pdbx_strand_id
1 'polypeptide(L)'
;MADPVTSKVLFRLAVLAADEDERRNLLIFFSIPIALVLLILMIFAYILASPLSFIAGFFTNPNEMAALQAFRAEYGDKVRLQKGAIILNGKYPMPVVGVITSPYGQRIHPVTGKSSFHTGIDIAPEWHSEIKSIANGQVVEVGIDNNYGNYILIKHDYPDETFYSFYAHLSKIFA
;
A
#
# COMPACT_ATOMS: atom_id res chain seq x y z
N MET A 1 0.54 48.56 -14.24
CA MET A 1 -0.77 47.93 -14.50
C MET A 1 -1.45 48.74 -15.59
N ALA A 2 -1.54 48.22 -16.81
CA ALA A 2 -2.39 48.86 -17.83
C ALA A 2 -3.83 48.87 -17.30
N ASP A 3 -4.54 49.99 -17.44
CA ASP A 3 -5.91 50.07 -16.96
C ASP A 3 -6.83 49.13 -17.78
N PRO A 4 -7.95 48.65 -17.20
CA PRO A 4 -8.82 47.68 -17.86
C PRO A 4 -9.40 48.19 -19.19
N VAL A 5 -9.49 49.50 -19.38
CA VAL A 5 -10.03 50.11 -20.59
C VAL A 5 -8.97 50.11 -21.69
N THR A 6 -7.73 50.52 -21.41
CA THR A 6 -6.66 50.53 -22.43
C THR A 6 -6.27 49.13 -22.89
N SER A 7 -6.24 48.14 -21.99
CA SER A 7 -5.98 46.74 -22.38
C SER A 7 -7.07 46.18 -23.30
N LYS A 8 -8.35 46.49 -23.04
CA LYS A 8 -9.49 46.09 -23.88
C LYS A 8 -9.46 46.77 -25.25
N VAL A 9 -9.03 48.02 -25.32
CA VAL A 9 -8.87 48.78 -26.57
C VAL A 9 -7.69 48.25 -27.38
N LEU A 10 -6.53 47.99 -26.76
CA LEU A 10 -5.37 47.41 -27.42
C LEU A 10 -5.64 46.02 -27.97
N PHE A 11 -6.36 45.17 -27.22
CA PHE A 11 -6.76 43.85 -27.70
C PHE A 11 -7.71 43.96 -28.92
N ARG A 12 -8.69 44.87 -28.88
CA ARG A 12 -9.58 45.10 -30.03
C ARG A 12 -8.81 45.58 -31.26
N LEU A 13 -7.89 46.53 -31.09
CA LEU A 13 -7.06 47.04 -32.18
C LEU A 13 -6.17 45.95 -32.78
N ALA A 14 -5.55 45.11 -31.94
CA ALA A 14 -4.74 43.97 -32.39
C ALA A 14 -5.56 42.94 -33.17
N VAL A 15 -6.79 42.64 -32.72
CA VAL A 15 -7.70 41.71 -33.42
C VAL A 15 -8.25 42.29 -34.72
N LEU A 16 -8.46 43.61 -34.80
CA LEU A 16 -8.93 44.32 -36.01
C LEU A 16 -7.82 44.50 -37.05
N ALA A 17 -6.55 44.56 -36.63
CA ALA A 17 -5.40 44.71 -37.51
C ALA A 17 -4.81 43.37 -37.98
N ALA A 18 -5.18 42.25 -37.37
CA ALA A 18 -4.74 40.91 -37.73
C ALA A 18 -5.46 40.40 -38.99
N ASP A 19 -4.71 39.77 -39.89
CA ASP A 19 -5.27 39.07 -41.05
C ASP A 19 -6.16 37.89 -40.59
N GLU A 20 -7.02 37.37 -41.48
CA GLU A 20 -8.01 36.35 -41.15
C GLU A 20 -7.38 35.08 -40.53
N ASP A 21 -6.19 34.71 -41.01
CA ASP A 21 -5.40 33.60 -40.48
C ASP A 21 -4.78 33.89 -39.10
N GLU A 22 -4.25 35.10 -38.89
CA GLU A 22 -3.67 35.51 -37.61
C GLU A 22 -4.74 35.64 -36.51
N ARG A 23 -5.90 36.21 -36.86
CA ARG A 23 -7.05 36.29 -35.96
C ARG A 23 -7.53 34.89 -35.56
N ARG A 24 -7.59 33.94 -36.50
CA ARG A 24 -7.95 32.54 -36.21
C ARG A 24 -6.94 31.90 -35.26
N ASN A 25 -5.64 32.08 -35.50
CA ASN A 25 -4.59 31.52 -34.65
C ASN A 25 -4.59 32.14 -33.23
N LEU A 26 -4.82 33.45 -33.12
CA LEU A 26 -4.99 34.13 -31.83
C LEU A 26 -6.20 33.57 -31.07
N LEU A 27 -7.34 33.37 -31.74
CA LEU A 27 -8.53 32.78 -31.11
C LEU A 27 -8.29 31.35 -30.64
N ILE A 28 -7.59 30.52 -31.43
CA ILE A 28 -7.22 29.15 -31.05
C ILE A 28 -6.29 29.16 -29.83
N PHE A 29 -5.27 30.02 -29.83
CA PHE A 29 -4.29 30.12 -28.76
C PHE A 29 -4.91 30.43 -27.40
N PHE A 30 -5.95 31.28 -27.36
CA PHE A 30 -6.66 31.59 -26.11
C PHE A 30 -7.80 30.63 -25.78
N SER A 31 -8.46 30.04 -26.79
CA SER A 31 -9.59 29.13 -26.55
C SER A 31 -9.16 27.76 -26.04
N ILE A 32 -8.04 27.21 -26.51
CA ILE A 32 -7.51 25.91 -26.05
C ILE A 32 -7.28 25.86 -24.53
N PRO A 33 -6.52 26.78 -23.91
CA PRO A 33 -6.28 26.73 -22.46
C PRO A 33 -7.59 26.93 -21.66
N ILE A 34 -8.50 27.77 -22.14
CA ILE A 34 -9.82 27.96 -21.51
C ILE A 34 -10.63 26.67 -21.58
N ALA A 35 -10.67 25.99 -22.73
CA ALA A 35 -11.36 24.72 -22.90
C ALA A 35 -10.77 23.62 -21.99
N LEU A 36 -9.44 23.58 -21.82
CA LEU A 36 -8.78 22.64 -20.91
C LEU A 36 -9.14 22.90 -19.44
N VAL A 37 -9.18 24.16 -19.01
CA VAL A 37 -9.59 24.52 -17.64
C VAL A 37 -11.06 24.14 -17.41
N LEU A 38 -11.94 24.40 -18.38
CA LEU A 38 -13.35 24.01 -18.29
C LEU A 38 -13.52 22.48 -18.26
N LEU A 39 -12.73 21.74 -19.03
CA LEU A 39 -12.73 20.27 -19.01
C LEU A 39 -12.32 19.73 -17.64
N ILE A 40 -11.24 20.28 -17.05
CA ILE A 40 -10.77 19.88 -15.71
C ILE A 40 -11.82 20.18 -14.64
N LEU A 41 -12.45 21.36 -14.70
CA LEU A 41 -13.53 21.72 -13.78
C LEU A 41 -14.75 20.81 -13.93
N MET A 42 -15.08 20.41 -15.17
CA MET A 42 -16.19 19.47 -15.43
C MET A 42 -15.87 18.07 -14.88
N ILE A 43 -14.64 17.59 -15.02
CA ILE A 43 -14.20 16.31 -14.44
C ILE A 43 -14.29 16.37 -12.91
N PHE A 44 -13.84 17.46 -12.29
CA PHE A 44 -13.88 17.61 -10.84
C PHE A 44 -15.33 17.67 -10.31
N ALA A 45 -16.19 18.44 -10.97
CA ALA A 45 -17.62 18.48 -10.67
C ALA A 45 -18.29 17.12 -10.87
N TYR A 46 -17.92 16.38 -11.93
CA TYR A 46 -18.41 15.03 -12.17
C TYR A 46 -17.99 14.08 -11.05
N ILE A 47 -16.74 14.12 -10.58
CA ILE A 47 -16.27 13.28 -9.47
C ILE A 47 -17.06 13.58 -8.17
N LEU A 48 -17.28 14.86 -7.86
CA LEU A 48 -18.04 15.30 -6.68
C LEU A 48 -19.54 14.97 -6.75
N ALA A 49 -20.13 15.06 -7.93
CA ALA A 49 -21.54 14.77 -8.17
C ALA A 49 -21.81 13.29 -8.45
N SER A 50 -20.77 12.51 -8.78
CA SER A 50 -20.91 11.09 -9.04
C SER A 50 -21.15 10.32 -7.74
N PRO A 51 -22.07 9.36 -7.73
CA PRO A 51 -22.25 8.50 -6.58
C PRO A 51 -20.95 7.71 -6.36
N LEU A 52 -20.55 7.60 -5.10
CA LEU A 52 -19.32 6.91 -4.66
C LEU A 52 -19.20 5.47 -5.23
N SER A 53 -20.32 4.87 -5.63
CA SER A 53 -20.41 3.58 -6.30
C SER A 53 -19.72 3.53 -7.67
N PHE A 54 -19.64 4.64 -8.41
CA PHE A 54 -18.92 4.69 -9.68
C PHE A 54 -17.41 4.53 -9.45
N ILE A 55 -16.87 5.28 -8.48
CA ILE A 55 -15.46 5.17 -8.05
C ILE A 55 -15.18 3.76 -7.51
N ALA A 56 -16.10 3.21 -6.72
CA ALA A 56 -15.97 1.83 -6.23
C ALA A 56 -15.86 0.82 -7.37
N GLY A 57 -16.52 1.03 -8.52
CA GLY A 57 -16.40 0.15 -9.69
C GLY A 57 -15.05 0.21 -10.43
N PHE A 58 -14.26 1.28 -10.26
CA PHE A 58 -12.88 1.34 -10.77
C PHE A 58 -11.89 0.61 -9.87
N PHE A 59 -12.18 0.55 -8.57
CA PHE A 59 -11.32 -0.08 -7.57
C PHE A 59 -11.76 -1.48 -7.18
N THR A 60 -12.92 -1.95 -7.64
CA THR A 60 -13.41 -3.31 -7.38
C THR A 60 -13.47 -4.09 -8.67
N ASN A 61 -12.66 -5.15 -8.76
CA ASN A 61 -12.78 -6.10 -9.85
C ASN A 61 -14.01 -6.99 -9.60
N PRO A 62 -14.93 -7.18 -10.58
CA PRO A 62 -16.07 -8.09 -10.42
C PRO A 62 -15.65 -9.50 -9.98
N ASN A 63 -14.46 -9.95 -10.43
CA ASN A 63 -13.88 -11.23 -10.06
C ASN A 63 -13.39 -11.25 -8.60
N GLU A 64 -12.89 -10.11 -8.09
CA GLU A 64 -12.50 -9.99 -6.67
C GLU A 64 -13.73 -9.96 -5.77
N MET A 65 -14.81 -9.29 -6.20
CA MET A 65 -16.07 -9.29 -5.45
C MET A 65 -16.71 -10.68 -5.45
N ALA A 66 -16.68 -11.38 -6.57
CA ALA A 66 -17.12 -12.77 -6.66
C ALA A 66 -16.23 -13.70 -5.82
N ALA A 67 -14.91 -13.49 -5.81
CA ALA A 67 -13.98 -14.24 -4.98
C ALA A 67 -14.16 -13.95 -3.48
N LEU A 68 -14.40 -12.69 -3.09
CA LEU A 68 -14.73 -12.29 -1.72
C LEU A 68 -16.08 -12.86 -1.27
N GLN A 69 -17.06 -12.91 -2.16
CA GLN A 69 -18.36 -13.52 -1.89
C GLN A 69 -18.27 -15.04 -1.81
N ALA A 70 -17.51 -15.68 -2.70
CA ALA A 70 -17.22 -17.12 -2.66
C ALA A 70 -16.43 -17.49 -1.40
N PHE A 71 -15.42 -16.70 -1.05
CA PHE A 71 -14.67 -16.84 0.19
C PHE A 71 -15.56 -16.63 1.42
N ARG A 72 -16.45 -15.63 1.43
CA ARG A 72 -17.46 -15.47 2.50
C ARG A 72 -18.50 -16.59 2.53
N ALA A 73 -18.86 -17.17 1.40
CA ALA A 73 -19.82 -18.28 1.35
C ALA A 73 -19.18 -19.59 1.84
N GLU A 74 -17.90 -19.81 1.50
CA GLU A 74 -17.15 -21.02 1.85
C GLU A 74 -16.56 -20.96 3.27
N TYR A 75 -16.13 -19.77 3.70
CA TYR A 75 -15.42 -19.55 4.96
C TYR A 75 -16.11 -18.55 5.90
N GLY A 76 -17.20 -17.87 5.52
CA GLY A 76 -17.79 -16.80 6.35
C GLY A 76 -18.31 -17.27 7.71
N ASP A 77 -18.78 -18.51 7.81
CA ASP A 77 -19.16 -19.13 9.10
C ASP A 77 -18.00 -19.88 9.77
N LYS A 78 -16.99 -20.32 9.00
CA LYS A 78 -15.76 -20.96 9.52
C LYS A 78 -14.73 -19.95 10.02
N VAL A 79 -14.85 -18.70 9.58
CA VAL A 79 -14.16 -17.49 10.06
C VAL A 79 -15.11 -16.71 10.98
N ARG A 80 -16.07 -17.38 11.63
CA ARG A 80 -16.20 -17.11 13.06
C ARG A 80 -14.84 -17.47 13.64
N LEU A 81 -14.01 -16.46 13.95
CA LEU A 81 -12.92 -16.62 14.91
C LEU A 81 -13.50 -17.52 15.98
N GLN A 82 -13.01 -18.77 16.05
CA GLN A 82 -13.51 -19.69 17.06
C GLN A 82 -13.40 -18.90 18.34
N LYS A 83 -14.52 -18.75 19.05
CA LYS A 83 -14.51 -18.28 20.43
C LYS A 83 -13.97 -19.44 21.30
N GLY A 84 -12.86 -20.02 20.88
CA GLY A 84 -11.91 -20.82 21.60
C GLY A 84 -10.65 -19.98 21.52
N ALA A 85 -10.19 -19.53 22.68
CA ALA A 85 -9.15 -18.53 22.85
C ALA A 85 -8.09 -18.60 21.73
N ILE A 86 -7.77 -17.46 21.12
CA ILE A 86 -6.39 -17.25 20.68
C ILE A 86 -5.59 -17.54 21.95
N ILE A 87 -5.04 -18.74 22.08
CA ILE A 87 -4.17 -19.04 23.19
C ILE A 87 -2.89 -18.29 22.85
N LEU A 88 -2.88 -17.01 23.24
CA LEU A 88 -1.69 -16.21 23.40
C LEU A 88 -0.90 -16.89 24.53
N ASN A 89 -0.17 -17.95 24.19
CA ASN A 89 0.82 -18.58 25.08
C ASN A 89 2.06 -17.66 25.23
N GLY A 90 1.85 -16.34 25.24
CA GLY A 90 2.89 -15.32 25.19
C GLY A 90 2.29 -13.91 25.11
N LYS A 91 3.11 -12.90 25.43
CA LYS A 91 2.73 -11.48 25.48
C LYS A 91 2.31 -10.89 24.12
N TYR A 92 2.77 -11.48 23.01
CA TYR A 92 2.60 -10.95 21.66
C TYR A 92 1.92 -11.96 20.70
N PRO A 93 1.19 -11.49 19.67
CA PRO A 93 0.60 -12.35 18.65
C PRO A 93 1.66 -13.06 17.80
N MET A 94 1.27 -14.18 17.18
CA MET A 94 2.08 -14.82 16.14
C MET A 94 2.18 -13.93 14.90
N PRO A 95 3.36 -13.80 14.27
CA PRO A 95 3.56 -12.93 13.12
C PRO A 95 2.88 -13.45 11.84
N VAL A 96 2.62 -14.75 11.77
CA VAL A 96 1.93 -15.42 10.66
C VAL A 96 1.23 -16.68 11.16
N VAL A 97 0.15 -17.08 10.49
CA VAL A 97 -0.50 -18.38 10.73
C VAL A 97 0.30 -19.47 10.04
N GLY A 98 0.80 -20.44 10.80
CA GLY A 98 1.59 -21.55 10.27
C GLY A 98 2.01 -22.53 11.35
N VAL A 99 2.69 -23.60 10.94
CA VAL A 99 3.24 -24.61 11.85
C VAL A 99 4.66 -24.25 12.22
N ILE A 100 5.01 -24.30 13.51
CA ILE A 100 6.41 -24.19 13.94
C ILE A 100 7.12 -25.47 13.51
N THR A 101 7.97 -25.37 12.50
CA THR A 101 8.79 -26.48 12.01
C THR A 101 10.08 -26.62 12.81
N SER A 102 10.50 -25.53 13.46
CA SER A 102 11.78 -25.48 14.13
C SER A 102 11.74 -24.54 15.34
N PRO A 103 11.73 -25.08 16.57
CA PRO A 103 11.68 -24.27 17.78
C PRO A 103 13.03 -23.61 18.08
N TYR A 104 12.99 -22.60 18.95
CA TYR A 104 14.16 -21.98 19.56
C TYR A 104 14.89 -22.97 20.48
N GLY A 105 16.22 -22.87 20.52
CA GLY A 105 17.05 -23.59 21.49
C GLY A 105 18.10 -24.51 20.87
N GLN A 106 18.68 -25.37 21.71
CA GLN A 106 19.76 -26.27 21.32
C GLN A 106 19.27 -27.40 20.41
N ARG A 107 20.11 -27.74 19.43
CA ARG A 107 19.97 -28.91 18.57
C ARG A 107 21.30 -29.65 18.54
N ILE A 108 21.22 -30.97 18.57
CA ILE A 108 22.38 -31.83 18.38
C ILE A 108 22.33 -32.32 16.94
N HIS A 109 23.36 -32.00 16.15
CA HIS A 109 23.43 -32.46 14.77
C HIS A 109 23.54 -34.00 14.75
N PRO A 110 22.59 -34.72 14.11
CA PRO A 110 22.45 -36.17 14.28
C PRO A 110 23.65 -36.97 13.74
N VAL A 111 24.45 -36.39 12.85
CA VAL A 111 25.61 -37.05 12.23
C VAL A 111 26.96 -36.61 12.80
N THR A 112 27.06 -35.39 13.36
CA THR A 112 28.36 -34.82 13.77
C THR A 112 28.46 -34.61 15.28
N GLY A 113 27.36 -34.77 16.03
CA GLY A 113 27.30 -34.55 17.48
C GLY A 113 27.50 -33.09 17.90
N LYS A 114 27.68 -32.17 16.94
CA LYS A 114 27.90 -30.75 17.24
C LYS A 114 26.61 -30.11 17.72
N SER A 115 26.70 -29.37 18.82
CA SER A 115 25.62 -28.51 19.29
C SER A 115 25.52 -27.31 18.35
N SER A 116 24.33 -27.10 17.78
CA SER A 116 23.94 -25.88 17.09
C SER A 116 22.80 -25.25 17.86
N PHE A 117 22.81 -23.92 18.01
CA PHE A 117 21.77 -23.20 18.73
C PHE A 117 20.89 -22.45 17.74
N HIS A 118 19.59 -22.74 17.74
CA HIS A 118 18.63 -22.01 16.94
C HIS A 118 18.18 -20.77 17.70
N THR A 119 18.60 -19.60 17.24
CA THR A 119 18.33 -18.29 17.88
C THR A 119 16.97 -17.71 17.53
N GLY A 120 16.12 -18.46 16.83
CA GLY A 120 14.79 -18.02 16.41
C GLY A 120 13.77 -19.16 16.42
N ILE A 121 12.62 -18.91 15.79
CA ILE A 121 11.62 -19.93 15.48
C ILE A 121 11.38 -19.92 13.98
N ASP A 122 11.31 -21.10 13.37
CA ASP A 122 10.91 -21.22 11.97
C ASP A 122 9.44 -21.61 11.91
N ILE A 123 8.69 -20.81 11.18
CA ILE A 123 7.27 -21.01 10.95
C ILE A 123 7.11 -21.31 9.47
N ALA A 124 6.40 -22.39 9.14
CA ALA A 124 6.00 -22.73 7.78
C ALA A 124 4.55 -22.31 7.57
N PRO A 125 4.29 -21.10 7.04
CA PRO A 125 2.97 -20.68 6.60
C PRO A 125 2.70 -21.15 5.16
N GLU A 126 1.50 -20.86 4.63
CA GLU A 126 1.23 -20.99 3.21
C GLU A 126 2.16 -20.06 2.40
N TRP A 127 2.51 -20.44 1.17
CA TRP A 127 3.43 -19.67 0.35
C TRP A 127 2.85 -18.27 0.07
N HIS A 128 3.69 -17.22 0.20
CA HIS A 128 3.30 -15.80 0.12
C HIS A 128 2.32 -15.32 1.19
N SER A 129 2.23 -16.01 2.33
CA SER A 129 1.47 -15.49 3.47
C SER A 129 1.96 -14.11 3.91
N GLU A 130 1.00 -13.25 4.28
CA GLU A 130 1.28 -11.94 4.86
C GLU A 130 1.92 -12.11 6.24
N ILE A 131 3.11 -11.53 6.43
CA ILE A 131 3.84 -11.55 7.70
C ILE A 131 3.65 -10.19 8.38
N LYS A 132 3.14 -10.19 9.61
CA LYS A 132 2.86 -8.99 10.39
C LYS A 132 3.85 -8.85 11.53
N SER A 133 4.13 -7.60 11.89
CA SER A 133 4.93 -7.32 13.07
C SER A 133 4.20 -7.79 14.32
N ILE A 134 4.94 -8.35 15.28
CA ILE A 134 4.39 -8.87 16.54
C ILE A 134 3.94 -7.74 17.48
N ALA A 135 4.41 -6.51 17.26
CA ALA A 135 4.10 -5.36 18.09
C ALA A 135 4.35 -4.05 17.32
N ASN A 136 3.87 -2.92 17.84
CA ASN A 136 4.19 -1.62 17.25
C ASN A 136 5.68 -1.31 17.44
N GLY A 137 6.33 -0.76 16.44
CA GLY A 137 7.76 -0.48 16.52
C GLY A 137 8.27 0.36 15.36
N GLN A 138 9.55 0.70 15.44
CA GLN A 138 10.29 1.41 14.41
C GLN A 138 11.16 0.41 13.66
N VAL A 139 11.05 0.40 12.33
CA VAL A 139 12.00 -0.33 11.47
C VAL A 139 13.37 0.32 11.65
N VAL A 140 14.34 -0.44 12.15
CA VAL A 140 15.71 0.02 12.36
C VAL A 140 16.65 -0.44 11.25
N GLU A 141 16.33 -1.57 10.61
CA GLU A 141 17.14 -2.12 9.54
C GLU A 141 16.28 -2.91 8.55
N VAL A 142 16.61 -2.77 7.27
CA VAL A 142 16.07 -3.56 6.17
C VAL A 142 17.27 -3.96 5.30
N GLY A 143 17.41 -5.24 4.98
CA GLY A 143 18.57 -5.71 4.24
C GLY A 143 18.33 -7.02 3.50
N ILE A 144 19.36 -7.41 2.76
CA ILE A 144 19.46 -8.70 2.09
C ILE A 144 20.83 -9.31 2.39
N ASP A 145 20.84 -10.56 2.85
CA ASP A 145 22.05 -11.30 3.18
C ASP A 145 21.97 -12.75 2.66
N ASN A 146 23.12 -13.40 2.46
CA ASN A 146 23.21 -14.76 1.98
C ASN A 146 22.66 -15.79 2.98
N ASN A 147 22.73 -15.52 4.29
CA ASN A 147 22.21 -16.44 5.30
C ASN A 147 20.73 -16.20 5.57
N TYR A 148 20.29 -14.93 5.62
CA TYR A 148 18.92 -14.57 6.00
C TYR A 148 17.98 -14.25 4.84
N GLY A 149 18.48 -14.10 3.62
CA GLY A 149 17.69 -13.57 2.50
C GLY A 149 17.24 -12.14 2.79
N ASN A 150 16.05 -11.75 2.32
CA ASN A 150 15.46 -10.47 2.70
C ASN A 150 15.06 -10.50 4.17
N TYR A 151 15.48 -9.49 4.92
CA TYR A 151 15.18 -9.38 6.35
C TYR A 151 14.78 -7.97 6.78
N ILE A 152 14.08 -7.91 7.91
CA ILE A 152 13.70 -6.67 8.61
C ILE A 152 13.99 -6.83 10.10
N LEU A 153 14.61 -5.81 10.69
CA LEU A 153 14.76 -5.65 12.13
C LEU A 153 13.89 -4.48 12.61
N ILE A 154 13.04 -4.75 13.60
CA ILE A 154 12.13 -3.75 14.18
C ILE A 154 12.45 -3.59 15.66
N LYS A 155 12.67 -2.34 16.08
CA LYS A 155 12.79 -1.97 17.50
C LYS A 155 11.40 -1.67 18.06
N HIS A 156 11.08 -2.30 19.15
CA HIS A 156 9.86 -2.07 19.93
C HIS A 156 10.26 -1.37 21.22
N ASP A 157 9.85 -0.11 21.36
CA ASP A 157 10.21 0.71 22.51
C ASP A 157 8.94 1.04 23.30
N TYR A 158 8.79 0.37 24.44
CA TYR A 158 7.68 0.56 25.37
C TYR A 158 8.22 1.11 26.71
N PRO A 159 7.39 1.77 27.52
CA PRO A 159 7.83 2.40 28.78
C PRO A 159 8.61 1.46 29.72
N ASP A 160 8.23 0.18 29.75
CA ASP A 160 8.79 -0.81 30.68
C ASP A 160 9.68 -1.86 29.99
N GLU A 161 9.79 -1.84 28.65
CA GLU A 161 10.51 -2.86 27.89
C GLU A 161 10.94 -2.34 26.51
N THR A 162 12.22 -2.51 26.19
CA THR A 162 12.74 -2.35 24.83
C THR A 162 13.21 -3.71 24.31
N PHE A 163 12.70 -4.13 23.16
CA PHE A 163 13.11 -5.37 22.52
C PHE A 163 13.12 -5.24 21.00
N TYR A 164 13.69 -6.23 20.32
CA TYR A 164 13.78 -6.27 18.86
C TYR A 164 13.10 -7.52 18.32
N SER A 165 12.40 -7.37 17.20
CA SER A 165 11.93 -8.50 16.40
C SER A 165 12.68 -8.54 15.08
N PHE A 166 13.10 -9.74 14.68
CA PHE A 166 13.85 -10.00 13.46
C PHE A 166 13.07 -10.98 12.58
N TYR A 167 12.86 -10.59 11.33
CA TYR A 167 12.13 -11.37 10.33
C TYR A 167 13.07 -11.68 9.18
N ALA A 168 13.26 -12.96 8.86
CA ALA A 168 14.16 -13.43 7.81
C ALA A 168 13.42 -14.28 6.77
N HIS A 169 14.11 -14.56 5.68
CA HIS A 169 13.64 -15.38 4.55
C HIS A 169 12.36 -14.84 3.90
N LEU A 170 12.19 -13.51 3.94
CA LEU A 170 11.03 -12.86 3.34
C LEU A 170 11.13 -12.93 1.81
N SER A 171 10.03 -13.19 1.12
CA SER A 171 9.98 -13.13 -0.35
C SER A 171 9.99 -11.68 -0.85
N LYS A 172 9.32 -10.79 -0.12
CA LYS A 172 9.19 -9.37 -0.45
C LYS A 172 8.96 -8.55 0.83
N ILE A 173 9.45 -7.31 0.80
CA ILE A 173 9.28 -6.31 1.85
C ILE A 173 8.41 -5.18 1.29
N PHE A 174 7.36 -4.80 2.02
CA PHE A 174 6.49 -3.68 1.66
C PHE A 174 6.95 -2.41 2.38
N ALA A 175 6.96 -1.30 1.65
CA ALA A 175 7.30 0.03 2.14
C ALA A 175 6.03 0.85 2.40
#